data_AF-A0AAV9WYI8-F1
#
_entry.id   AF-A0AAV9WYI8-F1
#
_cell.length_a   1.000
_cell.length_b   1.000
_cell.length_c   1.000
_cell.angle_alpha   90.00
_cell.angle_beta   90.00
_cell.angle_gamma   90.00
#
_symmetry.space_group_name_H-M   'P 1'
#
loop_
_entity.id
_entity.type
_entity.pdbx_description
1 polymer ?
#
loop_
_entity_poly.entity_id
_entity_poly.type
_entity_poly.pdbx_seq_one_letter_code
_entity_poly.pdbx_strand_id
1 'polypeptide(L)'
;MDQMTRNLNSAYQRVYLWLQRELKFLSFETPTGNHRVRRALEVLTNRPALLQSCLDTLAESRQRTLNESFTDALTGRGEADMKPIDVMAHDPIRYTGDMMAWLHSALVGELEALQAIFELSGSERLDDMPSASGVITIAPTDLDLRDHVRPLADKSLENALSAFRLRTEHVISSHEEPTLLYGLLNILTFYRETFKKLVGADTLLVATTDSLASTTTRQLQSCLRDLFRSVQQDIPKPTPDLSPPLFLHDAMGRFRSLVKSFEASLISDSYKSRAFDMIYSEAMKPYIQGCETLSKDLPSPQCHIFMVNCLEVSKVTNDFAPITISKSPLTCKFRILYVCQAMVLKIICILLKTPLIATFCQ
;
A
#
# COMPACT_ATOMS: atom_id res chain seq x y z
N MET A 1 -24.28 31.41 44.83
CA MET A 1 -23.85 30.76 43.56
C MET A 1 -22.66 29.83 43.78
N ASP A 2 -21.66 30.22 44.58
CA ASP A 2 -20.45 29.40 44.82
C ASP A 2 -20.71 27.99 45.39
N GLN A 3 -21.68 27.83 46.29
CA GLN A 3 -22.02 26.52 46.85
C GLN A 3 -22.59 25.56 45.79
N MET A 4 -23.37 26.07 44.84
CA MET A 4 -23.96 25.27 43.77
C MET A 4 -22.88 24.78 42.80
N THR A 5 -21.94 25.66 42.42
CA THR A 5 -20.79 25.30 41.59
C THR A 5 -19.89 24.25 42.25
N ARG A 6 -19.64 24.38 43.57
CA ARG A 6 -18.87 23.37 44.33
C ARG A 6 -19.55 22.00 44.33
N ASN A 7 -20.87 21.97 44.57
CA ASN A 7 -21.64 20.73 44.58
C ASN A 7 -21.66 20.07 43.20
N LEU A 8 -21.82 20.86 42.12
CA LEU A 8 -21.76 20.35 40.74
C LEU A 8 -20.39 19.77 40.40
N ASN A 9 -19.31 20.48 40.72
CA ASN A 9 -17.95 19.97 40.48
C ASN A 9 -17.68 18.66 41.25
N SER A 10 -18.15 18.56 42.51
CA SER A 10 -18.05 17.31 43.28
C SER A 10 -18.85 16.17 42.65
N ALA A 11 -20.04 16.44 42.12
CA ALA A 11 -20.85 15.45 41.42
C ALA A 11 -20.15 14.94 40.14
N TYR A 12 -19.61 15.85 39.31
CA TYR A 12 -18.83 15.48 38.13
C TYR A 12 -17.61 14.62 38.49
N GLN A 13 -16.88 14.98 39.55
CA GLN A 13 -15.72 14.23 40.01
C GLN A 13 -16.10 12.81 40.48
N ARG A 14 -17.24 12.65 41.16
CA ARG A 14 -17.75 11.33 41.56
C ARG A 14 -18.12 10.46 40.36
N VAL A 15 -18.81 11.04 39.37
CA VAL A 15 -19.15 10.34 38.12
C VAL A 15 -17.88 9.93 37.37
N TYR A 16 -16.92 10.84 37.25
CA TYR A 16 -15.62 10.58 36.63
C TYR A 16 -14.85 9.43 37.30
N LEU A 17 -14.70 9.45 38.63
CA LEU A 17 -13.97 8.40 39.36
C LEU A 17 -14.66 7.04 39.27
N TRP A 18 -15.99 7.01 39.32
CA TRP A 18 -16.76 5.79 39.11
C TRP A 18 -16.55 5.26 37.68
N LEU A 19 -16.69 6.12 36.68
CA LEU A 19 -16.55 5.75 35.27
C LEU A 19 -15.13 5.24 34.95
N GLN A 20 -14.08 5.91 35.43
CA GLN A 20 -12.71 5.44 35.24
C GLN A 20 -12.44 4.05 35.81
N ARG A 21 -13.09 3.70 36.93
CA ARG A 21 -12.99 2.36 37.50
C ARG A 21 -13.73 1.35 36.62
N GLU A 22 -14.92 1.69 36.17
CA GLU A 22 -15.76 0.79 35.37
C GLU A 22 -15.12 0.50 34.00
N LEU A 23 -14.59 1.51 33.32
CA LEU A 23 -13.97 1.39 31.99
C LEU A 23 -12.75 0.45 31.96
N LYS A 24 -12.04 0.29 33.10
CA LYS A 24 -10.90 -0.63 33.21
C LYS A 24 -11.30 -2.10 33.20
N PHE A 25 -12.55 -2.41 33.53
CA PHE A 25 -13.06 -3.79 33.64
C PHE A 25 -14.29 -4.02 32.74
N LEU A 26 -14.55 -3.09 31.81
CA LEU A 26 -15.72 -3.14 30.98
C LEU A 26 -15.66 -4.35 30.04
N SER A 27 -16.58 -5.29 30.25
CA SER A 27 -16.89 -6.33 29.28
C SER A 27 -18.11 -5.91 28.47
N PHE A 28 -18.01 -6.02 27.14
CA PHE A 28 -19.09 -5.65 26.22
C PHE A 28 -20.27 -6.63 26.25
N GLU A 29 -20.14 -7.75 26.97
CA GLU A 29 -21.14 -8.83 27.04
C GLU A 29 -22.36 -8.49 27.90
N THR A 30 -22.27 -7.48 28.79
CA THR A 30 -23.38 -7.13 29.70
C THR A 30 -24.12 -5.86 29.27
N PRO A 31 -25.34 -5.96 28.69
CA PRO A 31 -26.06 -4.80 28.16
C PRO A 31 -26.48 -3.78 29.22
N THR A 32 -26.69 -4.20 30.47
CA THR A 32 -27.08 -3.30 31.58
C THR A 32 -25.93 -2.43 32.10
N GLY A 33 -24.67 -2.91 32.00
CA GLY A 33 -23.48 -2.13 32.32
C GLY A 33 -23.29 -0.99 31.32
N ASN A 34 -23.51 -1.29 30.03
CA ASN A 34 -23.33 -0.36 28.92
C ASN A 34 -24.21 0.90 29.07
N HIS A 35 -25.47 0.76 29.50
CA HIS A 35 -26.37 1.92 29.68
C HIS A 35 -25.89 2.90 30.77
N ARG A 36 -25.34 2.41 31.88
CA ARG A 36 -24.84 3.29 32.97
C ARG A 36 -23.56 4.03 32.55
N VAL A 37 -22.66 3.31 31.89
CA VAL A 37 -21.41 3.86 31.33
C VAL A 37 -21.73 4.93 30.30
N ARG A 38 -22.65 4.64 29.37
CA ARG A 38 -23.16 5.59 28.38
C ARG A 38 -23.69 6.85 29.04
N ARG A 39 -24.61 6.72 30.01
CA ARG A 39 -25.21 7.90 30.66
C ARG A 39 -24.16 8.75 31.37
N ALA A 40 -23.14 8.13 31.96
CA ALA A 40 -22.02 8.85 32.56
C ALA A 40 -21.16 9.58 31.50
N LEU A 41 -20.90 8.96 30.33
CA LEU A 41 -20.20 9.59 29.21
C LEU A 41 -20.99 10.79 28.66
N GLU A 42 -22.30 10.64 28.45
CA GLU A 42 -23.19 11.74 28.03
C GLU A 42 -23.18 12.91 29.02
N VAL A 43 -23.15 12.63 30.33
CA VAL A 43 -23.07 13.70 31.33
C VAL A 43 -21.73 14.43 31.24
N LEU A 44 -20.64 13.71 30.96
CA LEU A 44 -19.29 14.25 30.87
C LEU A 44 -19.00 15.01 29.57
N THR A 45 -19.87 14.97 28.55
CA THR A 45 -19.72 15.83 27.34
C THR A 45 -19.69 17.32 27.68
N ASN A 46 -20.37 17.72 28.77
CA ASN A 46 -20.33 19.08 29.31
C ASN A 46 -18.95 19.49 29.87
N ARG A 47 -18.02 18.54 30.00
CA ARG A 47 -16.66 18.72 30.55
C ARG A 47 -15.64 17.94 29.69
N PRO A 48 -15.23 18.48 28.53
CA PRO A 48 -14.46 17.75 27.53
C PRO A 48 -13.14 17.17 28.07
N ALA A 49 -12.44 17.88 28.97
CA ALA A 49 -11.20 17.37 29.57
C ALA A 49 -11.40 16.07 30.39
N LEU A 50 -12.51 15.96 31.13
CA LEU A 50 -12.83 14.75 31.90
C LEU A 50 -13.29 13.61 30.98
N LEU A 51 -14.04 13.95 29.93
CA LEU A 51 -14.47 12.99 28.92
C LEU A 51 -13.26 12.37 28.20
N GLN A 52 -12.31 13.19 27.73
CA GLN A 52 -11.12 12.70 27.03
C GLN A 52 -10.31 11.73 27.90
N SER A 53 -10.09 12.05 29.18
CA SER A 53 -9.40 11.13 30.10
C SER A 53 -10.15 9.80 30.30
N CYS A 54 -11.47 9.81 30.25
CA CYS A 54 -12.26 8.58 30.29
C CYS A 54 -12.12 7.78 28.99
N LEU A 55 -12.18 8.44 27.83
CA LEU A 55 -11.96 7.81 26.52
C LEU A 55 -10.56 7.20 26.41
N ASP A 56 -9.54 7.86 26.95
CA ASP A 56 -8.18 7.32 27.04
C ASP A 56 -8.11 6.06 27.91
N THR A 57 -8.78 6.08 29.07
CA THR A 57 -8.84 4.91 29.96
C THR A 57 -9.55 3.73 29.28
N LEU A 58 -10.62 4.01 28.53
CA LEU A 58 -11.31 3.00 27.72
C LEU A 58 -10.37 2.46 26.64
N ALA A 59 -9.70 3.33 25.88
CA ALA A 59 -8.75 2.94 24.84
C ALA A 59 -7.65 2.03 25.41
N GLU A 60 -7.04 2.38 26.54
CA GLU A 60 -6.01 1.57 27.21
C GLU A 60 -6.51 0.17 27.60
N SER A 61 -7.74 0.09 28.10
CA SER A 61 -8.39 -1.18 28.46
C SER A 61 -8.61 -2.07 27.24
N ARG A 62 -9.12 -1.48 26.14
CA ARG A 62 -9.32 -2.15 24.86
C ARG A 62 -8.01 -2.58 24.21
N GLN A 63 -7.00 -1.72 24.21
CA GLN A 63 -5.65 -2.01 23.72
C GLN A 63 -5.07 -3.25 24.40
N ARG A 64 -5.22 -3.39 25.72
CA ARG A 64 -4.77 -4.58 26.44
C ARG A 64 -5.49 -5.84 25.97
N THR A 65 -6.83 -5.78 25.94
CA THR A 65 -7.70 -6.90 25.57
C THR A 65 -7.45 -7.37 24.13
N LEU A 66 -7.40 -6.44 23.18
CA LEU A 66 -7.16 -6.75 21.77
C LEU A 66 -5.74 -7.25 21.53
N ASN A 67 -4.74 -6.72 22.24
CA ASN A 67 -3.37 -7.20 22.12
C ASN A 67 -3.18 -8.62 22.69
N GLU A 68 -3.84 -8.94 23.81
CA GLU A 68 -3.88 -10.30 24.34
C GLU A 68 -4.55 -11.24 23.34
N SER A 69 -5.72 -10.87 22.82
CA SER A 69 -6.42 -11.64 21.78
C SER A 69 -5.59 -11.83 20.50
N PHE A 70 -4.84 -10.81 20.07
CA PHE A 70 -3.92 -10.92 18.93
C PHE A 70 -2.81 -11.93 19.22
N THR A 71 -2.23 -11.86 20.42
CA THR A 71 -1.17 -12.79 20.84
C THR A 71 -1.69 -14.23 20.94
N ASP A 72 -2.92 -14.41 21.39
CA ASP A 72 -3.58 -15.70 21.45
C ASP A 72 -3.88 -16.26 20.06
N ALA A 73 -4.29 -15.42 19.11
CA ALA A 73 -4.48 -15.81 17.71
C ALA A 73 -3.15 -16.20 17.02
N LEU A 74 -2.06 -15.49 17.35
CA LEU A 74 -0.73 -15.81 16.83
C LEU A 74 -0.23 -17.16 17.37
N THR A 75 -0.33 -17.35 18.69
CA THR A 75 0.27 -18.49 19.40
C THR A 75 -0.66 -19.71 19.56
N GLY A 76 -1.95 -19.56 19.24
CA GLY A 76 -2.95 -20.62 19.34
C GLY A 76 -3.28 -21.02 20.77
N ARG A 77 -3.13 -20.09 21.71
CA ARG A 77 -3.47 -20.30 23.14
C ARG A 77 -4.97 -20.11 23.45
N GLY A 78 -5.76 -19.75 22.44
CA GLY A 78 -7.20 -19.53 22.54
C GLY A 78 -8.06 -20.78 22.28
N GLU A 79 -9.25 -20.58 21.70
CA GLU A 79 -10.23 -21.63 21.42
C GLU A 79 -9.62 -22.81 20.66
N ALA A 80 -9.94 -24.03 21.11
CA ALA A 80 -9.27 -25.28 20.73
C ALA A 80 -9.33 -25.64 19.22
N ASP A 81 -10.08 -24.89 18.40
CA ASP A 81 -10.30 -25.16 16.98
C ASP A 81 -9.62 -24.13 16.04
N MET A 82 -9.01 -23.06 16.58
CA MET A 82 -8.25 -22.09 15.78
C MET A 82 -6.79 -22.51 15.62
N LYS A 83 -6.36 -22.73 14.37
CA LYS A 83 -4.94 -22.97 14.06
C LYS A 83 -4.13 -21.68 14.31
N PRO A 84 -3.02 -21.74 15.07
CA PRO A 84 -2.17 -20.58 15.30
C PRO A 84 -1.67 -19.98 14.00
N ILE A 85 -1.71 -18.65 13.89
CA ILE A 85 -1.20 -17.93 12.71
C ILE A 85 0.31 -18.17 12.54
N ASP A 86 1.06 -18.29 13.63
CA ASP A 86 2.52 -18.51 13.59
C ASP A 86 2.92 -19.82 12.87
N VAL A 87 2.02 -20.79 12.75
CA VAL A 87 2.28 -22.04 11.98
C VAL A 87 2.47 -21.73 10.49
N MET A 88 1.88 -20.65 10.00
CA MET A 88 1.96 -20.22 8.60
C MET A 88 3.20 -19.37 8.29
N ALA A 89 4.13 -19.16 9.24
CA ALA A 89 5.32 -18.33 9.04
C ALA A 89 6.23 -18.76 7.86
N HIS A 90 6.09 -20.00 7.38
CA HIS A 90 6.79 -20.51 6.19
C HIS A 90 6.21 -19.99 4.86
N ASP A 91 4.98 -19.49 4.86
CA ASP A 91 4.31 -18.84 3.73
C ASP A 91 4.06 -17.36 4.07
N PRO A 92 4.99 -16.47 3.69
CA PRO A 92 4.93 -15.05 4.03
C PRO A 92 3.65 -14.32 3.61
N ILE A 93 3.12 -14.67 2.43
CA ILE A 93 1.93 -14.03 1.86
C ILE A 93 0.73 -14.40 2.71
N ARG A 94 0.58 -15.70 3.01
CA ARG A 94 -0.49 -16.19 3.87
C ARG A 94 -0.36 -15.67 5.30
N TYR A 95 0.83 -15.74 5.89
CA TYR A 95 1.08 -15.25 7.25
C TYR A 95 0.73 -13.76 7.41
N THR A 96 1.17 -12.91 6.47
CA THR A 96 0.82 -11.48 6.49
C THR A 96 -0.67 -11.26 6.22
N GLY A 97 -1.25 -12.06 5.32
CA GLY A 97 -2.68 -12.02 5.01
C GLY A 97 -3.56 -12.40 6.19
N ASP A 98 -3.21 -13.45 6.94
CA ASP A 98 -3.95 -13.95 8.11
C ASP A 98 -3.86 -12.92 9.26
N MET A 99 -2.70 -12.31 9.50
CA MET A 99 -2.57 -11.21 10.47
C MET A 99 -3.42 -9.99 10.07
N MET A 100 -3.43 -9.62 8.79
CA MET A 100 -4.27 -8.52 8.29
C MET A 100 -5.77 -8.83 8.39
N ALA A 101 -6.16 -10.07 8.10
CA ALA A 101 -7.54 -10.51 8.25
C ALA A 101 -7.99 -10.42 9.71
N TRP A 102 -7.14 -10.84 10.65
CA TRP A 102 -7.40 -10.68 12.08
C TRP A 102 -7.57 -9.20 12.46
N LEU A 103 -6.66 -8.31 12.02
CA LEU A 103 -6.77 -6.88 12.29
C LEU A 103 -8.06 -6.28 11.74
N HIS A 104 -8.48 -6.71 10.54
CA HIS A 104 -9.74 -6.28 9.95
C HIS A 104 -10.95 -6.75 10.75
N SER A 105 -11.02 -8.03 11.12
CA SER A 105 -12.10 -8.56 11.97
C SER A 105 -12.14 -7.89 13.34
N ALA A 106 -10.98 -7.67 13.98
CA ALA A 106 -10.87 -6.98 15.24
C ALA A 106 -11.34 -5.53 15.15
N LEU A 107 -10.98 -4.81 14.07
CA LEU A 107 -11.43 -3.44 13.83
C LEU A 107 -12.94 -3.36 13.65
N VAL A 108 -13.53 -4.23 12.83
CA VAL A 108 -14.99 -4.26 12.62
C VAL A 108 -15.71 -4.57 13.92
N GLY A 109 -15.26 -5.59 14.65
CA GLY A 109 -15.83 -5.94 15.96
C GLY A 109 -15.70 -4.80 16.98
N GLU A 110 -14.58 -4.08 17.01
CA GLU A 110 -14.39 -2.93 17.89
C GLU A 110 -15.31 -1.76 17.53
N LEU A 111 -15.47 -1.46 16.23
CA LEU A 111 -16.40 -0.43 15.78
C LEU A 111 -17.84 -0.77 16.18
N GLU A 112 -18.28 -2.00 15.98
CA GLU A 112 -19.62 -2.47 16.37
C GLU A 112 -19.81 -2.40 17.89
N ALA A 113 -18.81 -2.85 18.66
CA ALA A 113 -18.84 -2.85 20.11
C ALA A 113 -18.92 -1.42 20.69
N LEU A 114 -18.14 -0.48 20.15
CA LEU A 114 -18.18 0.94 20.53
C LEU A 114 -19.50 1.60 20.10
N GLN A 115 -19.99 1.32 18.89
CA GLN A 115 -21.30 1.80 18.42
C GLN A 115 -22.45 1.32 19.32
N ALA A 116 -22.39 0.07 19.80
CA ALA A 116 -23.36 -0.48 20.72
C ALA A 116 -23.37 0.25 22.08
N ILE A 117 -22.19 0.57 22.64
CA ILE A 117 -22.09 1.35 23.90
C ILE A 117 -22.73 2.73 23.73
N PHE A 118 -22.51 3.37 22.59
CA PHE A 118 -23.06 4.69 22.29
C PHE A 118 -24.50 4.64 21.74
N GLU A 119 -25.18 3.48 21.78
CA GLU A 119 -26.49 3.15 21.16
C GLU A 119 -26.71 3.92 19.84
N LEU A 120 -25.73 3.83 18.95
CA LEU A 120 -25.83 4.39 17.61
C LEU A 120 -26.73 3.53 16.70
N SER A 121 -27.25 2.42 17.23
CA SER A 121 -28.09 1.44 16.53
C SER A 121 -29.53 1.89 16.26
N GLY A 122 -29.84 3.18 16.43
CA GLY A 122 -31.10 3.79 15.97
C GLY A 122 -30.81 4.96 15.03
N SER A 123 -31.05 4.75 13.73
CA SER A 123 -31.21 5.77 12.67
C SER A 123 -30.08 6.01 11.67
N GLU A 124 -28.96 5.29 11.65
CA GLU A 124 -28.01 5.41 10.51
C GLU A 124 -27.42 4.05 10.15
N ARG A 125 -28.22 3.26 9.40
CA ARG A 125 -27.62 2.33 8.44
C ARG A 125 -26.68 3.15 7.54
N LEU A 126 -25.59 2.52 7.12
CA LEU A 126 -24.47 3.07 6.34
C LEU A 126 -24.83 3.58 4.92
N ASP A 127 -26.04 4.10 4.72
CA ASP A 127 -26.54 4.72 3.51
C ASP A 127 -27.26 6.01 3.93
N ASP A 128 -26.60 7.16 3.93
CA ASP A 128 -27.11 8.32 3.17
C ASP A 128 -26.26 9.59 3.22
N MET A 129 -26.28 10.21 2.05
CA MET A 129 -25.92 11.58 1.69
C MET A 129 -26.71 12.63 2.48
N PRO A 130 -26.31 13.92 2.46
CA PRO A 130 -26.96 14.93 3.29
C PRO A 130 -28.34 15.25 2.73
N SER A 131 -29.39 15.05 3.52
CA SER A 131 -30.69 15.66 3.27
C SER A 131 -31.41 15.95 4.57
N ALA A 132 -31.88 17.18 4.64
CA ALA A 132 -32.52 17.80 5.77
C ALA A 132 -33.84 17.13 6.16
N SER A 133 -34.07 16.95 7.46
CA SER A 133 -35.41 17.14 8.02
C SER A 133 -35.35 17.43 9.51
N GLY A 134 -36.00 18.53 9.90
CA GLY A 134 -36.00 19.05 11.25
C GLY A 134 -36.86 18.22 12.21
N VAL A 135 -36.25 17.88 13.34
CA VAL A 135 -36.94 17.62 14.61
C VAL A 135 -36.21 18.42 15.68
N ILE A 136 -36.95 19.30 16.36
CA ILE A 136 -36.46 20.15 17.42
C ILE A 136 -36.08 19.27 18.61
N THR A 137 -34.78 19.17 18.89
CA THR A 137 -34.23 18.58 20.11
C THR A 137 -33.30 19.60 20.76
N ILE A 138 -33.36 19.63 22.09
CA ILE A 138 -32.74 20.58 23.02
C ILE A 138 -31.28 20.89 22.65
N ALA A 139 -30.94 22.19 22.68
CA ALA A 139 -29.63 22.83 22.44
C ALA A 139 -28.42 21.89 22.19
N PRO A 140 -27.75 21.96 21.02
CA PRO A 140 -26.58 21.14 20.74
C PRO A 140 -25.43 21.63 21.62
N THR A 141 -24.94 20.75 22.49
CA THR A 141 -23.58 20.90 23.01
C THR A 141 -22.70 20.16 22.00
N ASP A 142 -21.81 20.91 21.35
CA ASP A 142 -21.11 20.67 20.07
C ASP A 142 -20.12 19.46 20.02
N LEU A 143 -20.33 18.40 20.81
CA LEU A 143 -19.56 17.15 20.70
C LEU A 143 -20.50 15.94 20.71
N ASP A 144 -20.65 15.32 19.55
CA ASP A 144 -21.34 14.04 19.45
C ASP A 144 -20.36 12.91 19.83
N LEU A 145 -20.79 11.99 20.70
CA LEU A 145 -20.00 10.82 21.07
C LEU A 145 -19.69 9.93 19.84
N ARG A 146 -20.49 10.07 18.76
CA ARG A 146 -20.25 9.46 17.44
C ARG A 146 -18.87 9.78 16.87
N ASP A 147 -18.42 11.02 17.03
CA ASP A 147 -17.15 11.47 16.44
C ASP A 147 -15.93 10.79 17.08
N HIS A 148 -16.10 10.23 18.28
CA HIS A 148 -15.05 9.53 19.00
C HIS A 148 -14.97 8.04 18.68
N VAL A 149 -15.96 7.44 18.00
CA VAL A 149 -15.98 6.00 17.73
C VAL A 149 -14.80 5.55 16.87
N ARG A 150 -14.59 6.18 15.71
CA ARG A 150 -13.51 5.79 14.78
C ARG A 150 -12.11 6.05 15.38
N PRO A 151 -11.82 7.22 15.98
CA PRO A 151 -10.53 7.45 16.64
C PRO A 151 -10.28 6.49 17.80
N LEU A 152 -11.31 6.16 18.58
CA LEU A 152 -11.19 5.22 19.69
C LEU A 152 -10.94 3.80 19.21
N ALA A 153 -11.61 3.36 18.13
CA ALA A 153 -11.34 2.07 17.51
C ALA A 153 -9.90 1.99 16.98
N ASP A 154 -9.42 2.99 16.25
CA ASP A 154 -8.03 3.04 15.77
C ASP A 154 -7.02 3.01 16.92
N LYS A 155 -7.25 3.81 17.97
CA LYS A 155 -6.42 3.80 19.18
C LYS A 155 -6.47 2.45 19.89
N SER A 156 -7.62 1.78 19.92
CA SER A 156 -7.76 0.46 20.56
C SER A 156 -6.91 -0.63 19.91
N LEU A 157 -6.58 -0.52 18.63
CA LEU A 157 -5.73 -1.48 17.93
C LEU A 157 -4.22 -1.18 18.01
N GLU A 158 -3.79 -0.05 18.60
CA GLU A 158 -2.40 0.45 18.54
C GLU A 158 -1.33 -0.59 18.93
N ASN A 159 -1.53 -1.32 20.04
CA ASN A 159 -0.56 -2.32 20.50
C ASN A 159 -0.49 -3.55 19.58
N ALA A 160 -1.65 -4.05 19.14
CA ALA A 160 -1.72 -5.16 18.18
C ALA A 160 -1.10 -4.76 16.83
N LEU A 161 -1.34 -3.52 16.41
CA LEU A 161 -0.78 -2.95 15.19
C LEU A 161 0.76 -2.81 15.26
N SER A 162 1.30 -2.40 16.40
CA SER A 162 2.75 -2.38 16.64
C SER A 162 3.37 -3.78 16.52
N ALA A 163 2.71 -4.78 17.12
CA ALA A 163 3.12 -6.18 17.05
C ALA A 163 3.04 -6.76 15.62
N PHE A 164 2.01 -6.37 14.85
CA PHE A 164 1.87 -6.69 13.43
C PHE A 164 2.97 -6.04 12.58
N ARG A 165 3.23 -4.75 12.81
CA ARG A 165 4.24 -3.98 12.07
C ARG A 165 5.61 -4.62 12.18
N LEU A 166 6.07 -4.91 13.41
CA LEU A 166 7.38 -5.51 13.64
C LEU A 166 7.55 -6.85 12.91
N ARG A 167 6.53 -7.72 12.98
CA ARG A 167 6.53 -9.02 12.30
C ARG A 167 6.57 -8.86 10.79
N THR A 168 5.76 -7.96 10.25
CA THR A 168 5.69 -7.73 8.80
C THR A 168 6.98 -7.09 8.27
N GLU A 169 7.60 -6.16 9.01
CA GLU A 169 8.92 -5.60 8.68
C GLU A 169 10.00 -6.70 8.65
N HIS A 170 9.95 -7.65 9.58
CA HIS A 170 10.85 -8.79 9.57
C HIS A 170 10.62 -9.71 8.36
N VAL A 171 9.35 -9.98 8.01
CA VAL A 171 9.01 -10.75 6.81
C VAL A 171 9.53 -10.05 5.55
N ILE A 172 9.34 -8.74 5.42
CA ILE A 172 9.81 -7.97 4.26
C ILE A 172 11.35 -7.99 4.17
N SER A 173 12.06 -7.81 5.29
CA SER A 173 13.52 -7.73 5.29
C SER A 173 14.23 -9.09 5.12
N SER A 174 13.56 -10.20 5.45
CA SER A 174 14.12 -11.56 5.31
C SER A 174 13.96 -12.16 3.90
N HIS A 175 13.11 -11.57 3.05
CA HIS A 175 12.81 -12.11 1.73
C HIS A 175 13.38 -11.21 0.61
N GLU A 176 14.03 -11.84 -0.36
CA GLU A 176 14.62 -11.18 -1.52
C GLU A 176 13.96 -11.59 -2.84
N GLU A 177 12.86 -12.35 -2.80
CA GLU A 177 12.16 -12.81 -3.98
C GLU A 177 11.17 -11.74 -4.51
N PRO A 178 11.34 -11.22 -5.75
CA PRO A 178 10.48 -10.17 -6.29
C PRO A 178 9.01 -10.57 -6.40
N THR A 179 8.71 -11.82 -6.78
CA THR A 179 7.34 -12.36 -6.88
C THR A 179 6.60 -12.29 -5.55
N LEU A 180 7.28 -12.70 -4.48
CA LEU A 180 6.74 -12.72 -3.13
C LEU A 180 6.53 -11.31 -2.57
N LEU A 181 7.55 -10.44 -2.71
CA LEU A 181 7.47 -9.04 -2.26
C LEU A 181 6.35 -8.28 -2.96
N TYR A 182 6.12 -8.55 -4.25
CA TYR A 182 4.98 -7.98 -4.95
C TYR A 182 3.64 -8.50 -4.42
N GLY A 183 3.54 -9.81 -4.14
CA GLY A 183 2.36 -10.39 -3.47
C GLY A 183 2.04 -9.70 -2.15
N LEU A 184 3.06 -9.49 -1.30
CA LEU A 184 2.93 -8.75 -0.03
C LEU A 184 2.46 -7.31 -0.25
N LEU A 185 3.06 -6.59 -1.21
CA LEU A 185 2.67 -5.22 -1.54
C LEU A 185 1.19 -5.12 -1.91
N ASN A 186 0.65 -6.11 -2.62
CA ASN A 186 -0.75 -6.13 -3.01
C ASN A 186 -1.69 -6.35 -1.83
N ILE A 187 -1.37 -7.28 -0.94
CA ILE A 187 -2.16 -7.50 0.29
C ILE A 187 -2.17 -6.22 1.13
N LEU A 188 -1.00 -5.62 1.37
CA LEU A 188 -0.89 -4.38 2.13
C LEU A 188 -1.70 -3.24 1.49
N THR A 189 -1.62 -3.08 0.17
CA THR A 189 -2.35 -2.02 -0.52
C THR A 189 -3.87 -2.27 -0.53
N PHE A 190 -4.30 -3.52 -0.68
CA PHE A 190 -5.71 -3.90 -0.59
C PHE A 190 -6.31 -3.59 0.79
N TYR A 191 -5.64 -4.01 1.86
CA TYR A 191 -6.09 -3.74 3.23
C TYR A 191 -6.01 -2.26 3.57
N ARG A 192 -5.02 -1.52 3.08
CA ARG A 192 -4.95 -0.06 3.21
C ARG A 192 -6.22 0.62 2.68
N GLU A 193 -6.66 0.27 1.46
CA GLU A 193 -7.89 0.84 0.89
C GLU A 193 -9.14 0.42 1.68
N THR A 194 -9.14 -0.79 2.22
CA THR A 194 -10.23 -1.30 3.07
C THR A 194 -10.30 -0.52 4.39
N PHE A 195 -9.19 -0.36 5.10
CA PHE A 195 -9.12 0.41 6.35
C PHE A 195 -9.44 1.89 6.14
N LYS A 196 -8.95 2.48 5.05
CA LYS A 196 -9.27 3.87 4.70
C LYS A 196 -10.78 4.11 4.56
N LYS A 197 -11.53 3.13 4.06
CA LYS A 197 -13.01 3.21 3.97
C LYS A 197 -13.71 3.07 5.33
N LEU A 198 -13.14 2.28 6.24
CA LEU A 198 -13.74 1.98 7.55
C LEU A 198 -13.52 3.11 8.58
N VAL A 199 -12.28 3.56 8.74
CA VAL A 199 -11.89 4.51 9.81
C VAL A 199 -11.49 5.89 9.30
N GLY A 200 -11.23 6.03 7.99
CA GLY A 200 -10.74 7.28 7.39
C GLY A 200 -9.23 7.27 7.12
N ALA A 201 -8.76 8.27 6.38
CA ALA A 201 -7.37 8.33 5.90
C ALA A 201 -6.36 8.70 6.99
N ASP A 202 -6.77 9.49 7.98
CA ASP A 202 -5.89 10.08 9.00
C ASP A 202 -5.88 9.22 10.27
N THR A 203 -5.53 7.94 10.12
CA THR A 203 -5.52 6.96 11.21
C THR A 203 -4.18 6.23 11.30
N LEU A 204 -3.81 5.78 12.51
CA LEU A 204 -2.56 5.06 12.74
C LEU A 204 -2.52 3.76 11.94
N LEU A 205 -3.66 3.07 11.81
CA LEU A 205 -3.78 1.84 11.02
C LEU A 205 -3.47 2.05 9.53
N VAL A 206 -4.05 3.09 8.92
CA VAL A 206 -3.78 3.43 7.51
C VAL A 206 -2.34 3.88 7.33
N ALA A 207 -1.83 4.75 8.22
CA ALA A 207 -0.45 5.23 8.16
C ALA A 207 0.58 4.09 8.31
N THR A 208 0.33 3.15 9.22
CA THR A 208 1.20 1.98 9.42
C THR A 208 1.21 1.07 8.20
N THR A 209 0.03 0.81 7.62
CA THR A 209 -0.08 -0.02 6.41
C THR A 209 0.59 0.65 5.21
N ASP A 210 0.45 1.97 5.07
CA ASP A 210 1.11 2.77 4.03
C ASP A 210 2.64 2.76 4.16
N SER A 211 3.15 2.86 5.39
CA SER A 211 4.58 2.73 5.70
C SER A 211 5.14 1.35 5.35
N LEU A 212 4.40 0.28 5.68
CA LEU A 212 4.78 -1.09 5.31
C LEU A 212 4.75 -1.30 3.79
N ALA A 213 3.75 -0.78 3.09
CA ALA A 213 3.67 -0.84 1.62
C ALA A 213 4.85 -0.08 0.98
N SER A 214 5.21 1.08 1.52
CA SER A 214 6.37 1.87 1.07
C SER A 214 7.69 1.13 1.31
N THR A 215 7.83 0.46 2.45
CA THR A 215 9.01 -0.37 2.77
C THR A 215 9.10 -1.58 1.86
N THR A 216 7.98 -2.27 1.61
CA THR A 216 7.91 -3.39 0.66
C THR A 216 8.28 -2.95 -0.76
N THR A 217 7.79 -1.78 -1.18
CA THR A 217 8.14 -1.19 -2.49
C THR A 217 9.63 -0.95 -2.59
N ARG A 218 10.27 -0.35 -1.56
CA ARG A 218 11.71 -0.11 -1.56
C ARG A 218 12.52 -1.40 -1.61
N GLN A 219 12.12 -2.41 -0.84
CA GLN A 219 12.78 -3.72 -0.84
C GLN A 219 12.66 -4.39 -2.21
N LEU A 220 11.46 -4.41 -2.79
CA LEU A 220 11.22 -4.93 -4.13
C LEU A 220 12.07 -4.21 -5.19
N GLN A 221 12.11 -2.88 -5.16
CA GLN A 221 12.98 -2.11 -6.06
C GLN A 221 14.46 -2.48 -5.88
N SER A 222 14.92 -2.74 -4.64
CA SER A 222 16.29 -3.19 -4.40
C SER A 222 16.55 -4.56 -5.02
N CYS A 223 15.69 -5.55 -4.75
CA CYS A 223 15.81 -6.89 -5.32
C CYS A 223 15.80 -6.86 -6.85
N LEU A 224 14.96 -6.02 -7.46
CA LEU A 224 14.96 -5.81 -8.90
C LEU A 224 16.30 -5.22 -9.38
N ARG A 225 16.78 -4.14 -8.77
CA ARG A 225 18.06 -3.53 -9.15
C ARG A 225 19.21 -4.53 -9.04
N ASP A 226 19.24 -5.38 -8.02
CA ASP A 226 20.32 -6.36 -7.84
C ASP A 226 20.21 -7.51 -8.85
N LEU A 227 19.00 -8.00 -9.13
CA LEU A 227 18.73 -8.99 -10.18
C LEU A 227 19.24 -8.49 -11.55
N PHE A 228 19.03 -7.22 -11.85
CA PHE A 228 19.44 -6.60 -13.12
C PHE A 228 20.93 -6.18 -13.11
N ARG A 229 21.49 -5.69 -12.01
CA ARG A 229 22.93 -5.38 -11.89
C ARG A 229 23.82 -6.59 -12.12
N SER A 230 23.39 -7.80 -11.74
CA SER A 230 24.13 -9.04 -12.05
C SER A 230 24.41 -9.22 -13.55
N VAL A 231 23.59 -8.64 -14.43
CA VAL A 231 23.74 -8.69 -15.89
C VAL A 231 24.70 -7.59 -16.40
N GLN A 232 24.97 -6.55 -15.61
CA GLN A 232 25.82 -5.41 -15.99
C GLN A 232 27.31 -5.58 -15.66
N GLN A 233 27.72 -6.69 -15.04
CA GLN A 233 29.09 -6.81 -14.51
C GLN A 233 30.20 -6.87 -15.58
N ASP A 234 29.86 -7.01 -16.86
CA ASP A 234 30.77 -6.75 -17.97
C ASP A 234 30.06 -5.86 -18.99
N ILE A 235 30.26 -4.54 -18.95
CA ILE A 235 29.86 -3.65 -20.04
C ILE A 235 30.82 -3.91 -21.21
N PRO A 236 30.39 -4.60 -22.28
CA PRO A 236 31.29 -4.86 -23.41
C PRO A 236 31.40 -3.59 -24.25
N LYS A 237 32.50 -3.49 -25.00
CA LYS A 237 32.62 -2.50 -26.08
C LYS A 237 31.44 -2.67 -27.05
N PRO A 238 30.98 -1.58 -27.73
CA PRO A 238 29.96 -1.68 -28.76
C PRO A 238 30.31 -2.80 -29.75
N THR A 239 29.33 -3.63 -30.10
CA THR A 239 29.57 -4.69 -31.07
C THR A 239 29.88 -4.05 -32.43
N PRO A 240 30.88 -4.58 -33.18
CA PRO A 240 31.33 -3.96 -34.43
C PRO A 240 30.25 -3.99 -35.53
N ASP A 241 29.23 -4.84 -35.39
CA ASP A 241 28.10 -5.00 -36.29
C ASP A 241 26.91 -4.06 -35.96
N LEU A 242 27.04 -3.21 -34.92
CA LEU A 242 25.97 -2.32 -34.43
C LEU A 242 24.71 -3.06 -33.97
N SER A 243 24.83 -4.35 -33.66
CA SER A 243 23.74 -5.15 -33.10
C SER A 243 23.52 -4.82 -31.61
N PRO A 244 22.33 -5.13 -31.05
CA PRO A 244 22.08 -4.95 -29.64
C PRO A 244 23.04 -5.83 -28.80
N PRO A 245 23.61 -5.31 -27.71
CA PRO A 245 24.49 -6.09 -26.87
C PRO A 245 23.78 -7.31 -26.27
N LEU A 246 24.52 -8.41 -26.08
CA LEU A 246 23.96 -9.64 -25.47
C LEU A 246 23.36 -9.41 -24.08
N PHE A 247 23.98 -8.53 -23.27
CA PHE A 247 23.44 -8.17 -21.95
C PHE A 247 22.01 -7.60 -22.04
N LEU A 248 21.68 -6.90 -23.13
CA LEU A 248 20.34 -6.33 -23.32
C LEU A 248 19.32 -7.43 -23.62
N HIS A 249 19.70 -8.42 -24.44
CA HIS A 249 18.84 -9.57 -24.71
C HIS A 249 18.57 -10.40 -23.45
N ASP A 250 19.60 -10.67 -22.64
CA ASP A 250 19.46 -11.40 -21.38
C ASP A 250 18.60 -10.63 -20.37
N ALA A 251 18.81 -9.31 -20.26
CA ALA A 251 17.98 -8.45 -19.43
C ALA A 251 16.52 -8.45 -19.87
N MET A 252 16.23 -8.34 -21.18
CA MET A 252 14.86 -8.41 -21.70
C MET A 252 14.22 -9.78 -21.48
N GLY A 253 14.99 -10.87 -21.56
CA GLY A 253 14.53 -12.22 -21.24
C GLY A 253 14.08 -12.35 -19.78
N ARG A 254 14.90 -11.86 -18.84
CA ARG A 254 14.56 -11.84 -17.40
C ARG A 254 13.37 -10.94 -17.10
N PHE A 255 13.32 -9.75 -17.69
CA PHE A 255 12.19 -8.83 -17.59
C PHE A 255 10.89 -9.51 -18.01
N ARG A 256 10.89 -10.18 -19.18
CA ARG A 256 9.72 -10.90 -19.69
C ARG A 256 9.27 -12.02 -18.75
N SER A 257 10.22 -12.80 -18.23
CA SER A 257 9.89 -13.88 -17.30
C SER A 257 9.26 -13.35 -16.02
N LEU A 258 9.74 -12.23 -15.52
CA LEU A 258 9.25 -11.60 -14.31
C LEU A 258 7.87 -10.95 -14.51
N VAL A 259 7.65 -10.25 -15.62
CA VAL A 259 6.31 -9.73 -15.95
C VAL A 259 5.30 -10.87 -16.06
N LYS A 260 5.68 -11.99 -16.70
CA LYS A 260 4.82 -13.18 -16.76
C LYS A 260 4.53 -13.80 -15.39
N SER A 261 5.51 -13.85 -14.48
CA SER A 261 5.26 -14.38 -13.13
C SER A 261 4.32 -13.47 -12.33
N PHE A 262 4.40 -12.16 -12.54
CA PHE A 262 3.44 -11.21 -11.95
C PHE A 262 2.05 -11.26 -12.58
N GLU A 263 1.94 -11.47 -13.89
CA GLU A 263 0.66 -11.65 -14.58
C GLU A 263 -0.05 -12.94 -14.20
N ALA A 264 0.72 -14.03 -14.00
CA ALA A 264 0.20 -15.31 -13.53
C ALA A 264 -0.28 -15.25 -12.08
N SER A 265 0.18 -14.27 -11.30
CA SER A 265 -0.31 -14.03 -9.95
C SER A 265 -1.70 -13.40 -10.00
N LEU A 266 -2.64 -13.95 -9.21
CA LEU A 266 -4.08 -13.67 -9.20
C LEU A 266 -4.43 -12.27 -8.64
N ILE A 267 -3.93 -11.21 -9.29
CA ILE A 267 -4.03 -9.84 -8.80
C ILE A 267 -4.87 -8.97 -9.76
N SER A 268 -5.57 -7.97 -9.21
CA SER A 268 -6.38 -6.99 -9.95
C SER A 268 -5.56 -6.19 -10.98
N ASP A 269 -6.18 -5.84 -12.11
CA ASP A 269 -5.54 -5.17 -13.25
C ASP A 269 -4.94 -3.80 -12.94
N SER A 270 -5.50 -3.06 -11.96
CA SER A 270 -4.96 -1.78 -11.50
C SER A 270 -3.55 -1.90 -10.91
N TYR A 271 -3.25 -3.03 -10.27
CA TYR A 271 -1.96 -3.29 -9.65
C TYR A 271 -0.92 -3.75 -10.68
N LYS A 272 -1.35 -4.46 -11.72
CA LYS A 272 -0.48 -4.90 -12.83
C LYS A 272 0.21 -3.72 -13.53
N SER A 273 -0.51 -2.61 -13.75
CA SER A 273 0.10 -1.41 -14.33
C SER A 273 1.21 -0.83 -13.43
N ARG A 274 0.99 -0.81 -12.11
CA ARG A 274 1.99 -0.29 -11.16
C ARG A 274 3.21 -1.20 -11.06
N ALA A 275 3.02 -2.52 -11.10
CA ALA A 275 4.12 -3.49 -11.19
C ALA A 275 4.95 -3.23 -12.45
N PHE A 276 4.29 -3.11 -13.60
CA PHE A 276 4.96 -2.85 -14.86
C PHE A 276 5.78 -1.56 -14.79
N ASP A 277 5.19 -0.45 -14.32
CA ASP A 277 5.88 0.84 -14.22
C ASP A 277 7.12 0.76 -13.31
N MET A 278 7.03 0.04 -12.19
CA MET A 278 8.14 -0.15 -11.25
C MET A 278 9.25 -1.03 -11.84
N ILE A 279 8.91 -2.14 -12.50
CA ILE A 279 9.91 -3.00 -13.13
C ILE A 279 10.54 -2.24 -14.30
N TYR A 280 9.76 -1.51 -15.08
CA TYR A 280 10.28 -0.69 -16.17
C TYR A 280 11.25 0.39 -15.66
N SER A 281 10.90 1.09 -14.58
CA SER A 281 11.73 2.16 -14.02
C SER A 281 13.04 1.64 -13.41
N GLU A 282 13.00 0.51 -12.69
CA GLU A 282 14.16 -0.03 -12.00
C GLU A 282 15.02 -0.96 -12.86
N ALA A 283 14.43 -1.64 -13.84
CA ALA A 283 15.11 -2.60 -14.71
C ALA A 283 15.47 -2.00 -16.06
N MET A 284 14.45 -1.60 -16.83
CA MET A 284 14.60 -1.34 -18.26
C MET A 284 15.27 0.00 -18.54
N LYS A 285 14.94 1.02 -17.75
CA LYS A 285 15.51 2.37 -17.90
C LYS A 285 17.05 2.41 -17.73
N PRO A 286 17.66 1.77 -16.72
CA PRO A 286 19.12 1.70 -16.61
C PRO A 286 19.84 1.04 -17.80
N TYR A 287 19.27 -0.01 -18.42
CA TYR A 287 19.89 -0.63 -19.60
C TYR A 287 19.81 0.23 -20.85
N ILE A 288 18.67 0.90 -21.05
CA ILE A 288 18.52 1.85 -22.17
C ILE A 288 19.52 3.00 -22.00
N GLN A 289 19.68 3.52 -20.77
CA GLN A 289 20.70 4.53 -20.45
C GLN A 289 22.14 4.00 -20.65
N GLY A 290 22.39 2.73 -20.36
CA GLY A 290 23.65 2.06 -20.69
C GLY A 290 23.92 2.05 -22.20
N CYS A 291 22.90 1.70 -23.00
CA CYS A 291 22.97 1.73 -24.45
C CYS A 291 23.15 3.17 -24.99
N GLU A 292 22.52 4.17 -24.37
CA GLU A 292 22.74 5.60 -24.69
C GLU A 292 24.19 5.99 -24.48
N THR A 293 24.80 5.57 -23.37
CA THR A 293 26.21 5.84 -23.09
C THR A 293 27.11 5.17 -24.12
N LEU A 294 26.91 3.88 -24.41
CA LEU A 294 27.67 3.15 -25.44
C LEU A 294 27.51 3.77 -26.84
N SER A 295 26.34 4.31 -27.15
CA SER A 295 26.09 4.95 -28.45
C SER A 295 26.88 6.23 -28.65
N LYS A 296 27.25 6.95 -27.57
CA LYS A 296 28.01 8.20 -27.66
C LYS A 296 29.46 7.98 -28.11
N ASP A 297 30.00 6.79 -27.88
CA ASP A 297 31.35 6.42 -28.29
C ASP A 297 31.44 6.06 -29.78
N LEU A 298 30.29 5.95 -30.47
CA LEU A 298 30.22 5.63 -31.89
C LEU A 298 30.07 6.90 -32.76
N PRO A 299 30.73 6.96 -33.93
CA PRO A 299 30.57 8.08 -34.86
C PRO A 299 29.17 8.10 -35.51
N SER A 300 28.70 9.29 -35.89
CA SER A 300 27.48 9.41 -36.70
C SER A 300 27.72 8.84 -38.12
N PRO A 301 26.80 8.04 -38.70
CA PRO A 301 25.44 7.72 -38.26
C PRO A 301 25.30 6.44 -37.42
N GLN A 302 26.41 5.74 -37.11
CA GLN A 302 26.42 4.42 -36.46
C GLN A 302 25.79 4.45 -35.06
N CYS A 303 25.98 5.54 -34.32
CA CYS A 303 25.35 5.75 -33.01
C CYS A 303 23.81 5.67 -33.05
N HIS A 304 23.19 6.23 -34.10
CA HIS A 304 21.74 6.21 -34.28
C HIS A 304 21.25 4.81 -34.67
N ILE A 305 21.97 4.11 -35.54
CA ILE A 305 21.63 2.75 -35.99
C ILE A 305 21.70 1.78 -34.80
N PHE A 306 22.77 1.84 -34.01
CA PHE A 306 22.93 1.05 -32.80
C PHE A 306 21.80 1.30 -31.79
N MET A 307 21.49 2.56 -31.52
CA MET A 307 20.39 2.90 -30.59
C MET A 307 19.05 2.37 -31.08
N VAL A 308 18.75 2.54 -32.37
CA VAL A 308 17.52 2.01 -32.98
C VAL A 308 17.41 0.49 -32.80
N ASN A 309 18.50 -0.26 -33.04
CA ASN A 309 18.53 -1.70 -32.87
C ASN A 309 18.27 -2.10 -31.40
N CYS A 310 18.92 -1.43 -30.44
CA CYS A 310 18.72 -1.65 -29.01
C CYS A 310 17.26 -1.36 -28.58
N LEU A 311 16.69 -0.29 -29.11
CA LEU A 311 15.31 0.09 -28.84
C LEU A 311 14.30 -0.89 -29.43
N GLU A 312 14.59 -1.48 -30.57
CA GLU A 312 13.69 -2.47 -31.19
C GLU A 312 13.56 -3.73 -30.34
N VAL A 313 14.67 -4.25 -29.80
CA VAL A 313 14.66 -5.38 -28.86
C VAL A 313 13.80 -5.05 -27.64
N SER A 314 13.89 -3.81 -27.16
CA SER A 314 13.13 -3.35 -26.00
C SER A 314 11.60 -3.35 -26.25
N LYS A 315 11.15 -3.08 -27.49
CA LYS A 315 9.72 -3.07 -27.90
C LYS A 315 9.10 -4.45 -27.99
N VAL A 316 9.83 -5.46 -28.49
CA VAL A 316 9.32 -6.84 -28.62
C VAL A 316 8.97 -7.45 -27.26
N THR A 317 9.47 -6.86 -26.19
CA THR A 317 9.14 -7.19 -24.79
C THR A 317 7.98 -6.38 -24.21
N ASN A 318 7.60 -5.27 -24.84
CA ASN A 318 6.48 -4.41 -24.43
C ASN A 318 5.12 -4.84 -25.01
N ASP A 319 5.09 -5.76 -25.98
CA ASP A 319 3.84 -6.36 -26.49
C ASP A 319 3.03 -7.10 -25.40
N PHE A 320 3.64 -7.36 -24.24
CA PHE A 320 2.97 -7.92 -23.06
C PHE A 320 2.16 -6.89 -22.24
N ALA A 321 2.29 -5.58 -22.49
CA ALA A 321 1.53 -4.55 -21.77
C ALA A 321 1.03 -3.43 -22.71
N PRO A 322 -0.13 -3.59 -23.37
CA PRO A 322 -0.69 -2.55 -24.24
C PRO A 322 -1.16 -1.28 -23.50
N ILE A 323 -1.09 -1.23 -22.16
CA ILE A 323 -1.90 -0.29 -21.36
C ILE A 323 -1.17 0.98 -20.92
N THR A 324 0.17 1.03 -20.80
CA THR A 324 0.82 2.15 -20.07
C THR A 324 1.76 3.02 -20.90
N ILE A 325 1.99 2.69 -22.18
CA ILE A 325 3.02 3.34 -23.01
C ILE A 325 2.58 4.72 -23.54
N SER A 326 1.31 5.12 -23.40
CA SER A 326 0.79 6.38 -23.97
C SER A 326 1.28 7.67 -23.28
N LYS A 327 1.99 7.59 -22.14
CA LYS A 327 2.33 8.78 -21.32
C LYS A 327 3.81 9.02 -21.00
N SER A 328 4.75 8.19 -21.49
CA SER A 328 6.18 8.44 -21.20
C SER A 328 6.79 9.47 -22.19
N PRO A 329 7.60 10.44 -21.75
CA PRO A 329 8.26 11.40 -22.65
C PRO A 329 9.23 10.74 -23.64
N LEU A 330 9.60 9.48 -23.39
CA LEU A 330 10.34 8.64 -24.31
C LEU A 330 9.50 8.31 -25.55
N THR A 331 8.19 8.05 -25.46
CA THR A 331 7.38 7.71 -26.66
C THR A 331 7.29 8.84 -27.68
N CYS A 332 7.36 10.09 -27.25
CA CYS A 332 7.51 11.23 -28.17
C CYS A 332 8.85 11.20 -28.91
N LYS A 333 9.96 10.89 -28.22
CA LYS A 333 11.27 10.67 -28.87
C LYS A 333 11.26 9.42 -29.76
N PHE A 334 10.57 8.34 -29.37
CA PHE A 334 10.39 7.13 -30.19
C PHE A 334 9.60 7.41 -31.47
N ARG A 335 8.53 8.22 -31.44
CA ARG A 335 7.78 8.59 -32.65
C ARG A 335 8.64 9.39 -33.62
N ILE A 336 9.44 10.31 -33.10
CA ILE A 336 10.38 11.12 -33.89
C ILE A 336 11.50 10.23 -34.45
N LEU A 337 12.09 9.34 -33.65
CA LEU A 337 13.09 8.38 -34.12
C LEU A 337 12.52 7.38 -35.12
N TYR A 338 11.24 6.99 -35.03
CA TYR A 338 10.59 6.06 -35.97
C TYR A 338 10.30 6.72 -37.32
N VAL A 339 9.88 7.98 -37.32
CA VAL A 339 9.79 8.80 -38.54
C VAL A 339 11.19 8.99 -39.14
N CYS A 340 12.20 9.23 -38.29
CA CYS A 340 13.59 9.27 -38.72
C CYS A 340 14.12 7.91 -39.19
N GLN A 341 13.70 6.78 -38.63
CA GLN A 341 14.11 5.43 -39.03
C GLN A 341 13.48 5.03 -40.37
N ALA A 342 12.22 5.40 -40.59
CA ALA A 342 11.58 5.29 -41.90
C ALA A 342 12.23 6.23 -42.94
N MET A 343 12.64 7.43 -42.53
CA MET A 343 13.41 8.34 -43.39
C MET A 343 14.84 7.84 -43.63
N VAL A 344 15.53 7.30 -42.65
CA VAL A 344 16.92 6.84 -42.74
C VAL A 344 16.97 5.52 -43.50
N LEU A 345 16.04 4.58 -43.31
CA LEU A 345 15.91 3.42 -44.21
C LEU A 345 15.54 3.86 -45.63
N LYS A 346 14.69 4.88 -45.82
CA LYS A 346 14.42 5.44 -47.16
C LYS A 346 15.66 6.08 -47.76
N ILE A 347 16.42 6.85 -47.00
CA ILE A 347 17.66 7.52 -47.44
C ILE A 347 18.75 6.49 -47.73
N ILE A 348 18.91 5.47 -46.89
CA ILE A 348 19.83 4.34 -47.11
C ILE A 348 19.40 3.54 -48.35
N CYS A 349 18.10 3.26 -48.53
CA CYS A 349 17.58 2.63 -49.76
C CYS A 349 17.74 3.51 -51.01
N ILE A 350 17.69 4.84 -50.88
CA ILE A 350 17.91 5.78 -51.98
C ILE A 350 19.41 5.86 -52.32
N LEU A 351 20.29 5.92 -51.32
CA LEU A 351 21.75 5.96 -51.47
C LEU A 351 22.33 4.63 -51.95
N LEU A 352 21.72 3.48 -51.61
CA LEU A 352 22.08 2.16 -52.15
C LEU A 352 21.47 1.89 -53.53
N LYS A 353 20.48 2.68 -53.97
CA LYS A 353 19.88 2.58 -55.32
C LYS A 353 20.41 3.60 -56.32
N THR A 354 21.26 4.55 -55.92
CA THR A 354 22.00 5.38 -56.88
C THR A 354 23.13 4.54 -57.49
N PRO A 355 23.08 4.24 -58.80
CA PRO A 355 24.10 3.42 -59.43
C PRO A 355 25.40 4.23 -59.55
N LEU A 356 26.50 3.63 -59.08
CA LEU A 356 27.85 3.86 -59.60
C LEU A 356 27.86 3.54 -61.10
N ILE A 357 27.32 4.43 -61.95
CA ILE A 357 27.49 4.41 -63.40
C ILE A 357 27.66 5.86 -63.85
N ALA A 358 28.89 6.37 -63.75
CA ALA A 358 29.48 7.35 -64.66
C ALA A 358 30.94 7.63 -64.26
N THR A 359 31.81 6.61 -64.27
CA THR A 359 33.28 6.76 -64.46
C THR A 359 33.94 5.39 -64.51
N PHE A 360 33.71 4.65 -65.60
CA PHE A 360 34.67 3.68 -66.13
C PHE A 360 34.36 3.50 -67.63
N CYS A 361 34.70 4.54 -68.38
CA CYS A 361 34.95 4.47 -69.82
C CYS A 361 36.24 5.25 -70.07
N GLN A 362 37.36 4.58 -69.77
CA GLN A 362 38.53 4.52 -70.63
C GLN A 362 39.11 3.11 -70.51
#